data_AF-A0A933MDY7-F1
#
_entry.id   AF-A0A933MDY7-F1
#
_cell.length_a   1.000
_cell.length_b   1.000
_cell.length_c   1.000
_cell.angle_alpha   90.00
_cell.angle_beta   90.00
_cell.angle_gamma   90.00
#
_symmetry.space_group_name_H-M   'P 1'
#
loop_
_entity.id
_entity.type
_entity.pdbx_description
1 polymer ?
#
loop_
_entity_poly.entity_id
_entity_poly.type
_entity_poly.pdbx_seq_one_letter_code
_entity_poly.pdbx_strand_id
1 'polypeptide(L)'
;MAGREARETVSFDGKKSYALDAYGFLDPPEQWDESFADGMAKRLGIHGGLTEEHWSFIRYLREKFLKEETVPVVVTACADNKIRLGRLRQLFPTGYHRGACKIAGINYQFMYDTNIWLTYESCPALKAEHELTPTGFLRDFGKWNERFAEIMAGGWGLPEGLTTRHWAVIRYLRDCYRDTGNIPTVHETCKANELELEELRSLFPEGYRRGACRIAAPRAGRRPARPRRAGGSRSWSSIRIRSGRNGG
;
A
#
# COMPACT_ATOMS: atom_id res chain seq x y z
N MET A 1 -5.79 3.24 -27.02
CA MET A 1 -5.82 1.77 -27.12
C MET A 1 -5.81 1.22 -25.70
N ALA A 2 -6.98 0.86 -25.17
CA ALA A 2 -7.12 0.43 -23.78
C ALA A 2 -6.43 -0.93 -23.59
N GLY A 3 -5.44 -0.97 -22.70
CA GLY A 3 -4.72 -2.18 -22.34
C GLY A 3 -5.70 -3.22 -21.83
N ARG A 4 -5.67 -4.41 -22.43
CA ARG A 4 -6.32 -5.61 -21.88
C ARG A 4 -5.60 -5.97 -20.58
N GLU A 5 -5.98 -5.34 -19.47
CA GLU A 5 -5.58 -5.77 -18.14
C GLU A 5 -6.22 -7.13 -17.82
N ALA A 6 -5.51 -7.96 -17.06
CA ALA A 6 -5.85 -9.35 -16.81
C ALA A 6 -7.26 -9.48 -16.19
N ARG A 7 -8.19 -10.09 -16.94
CA ARG A 7 -9.51 -10.47 -16.44
C ARG A 7 -9.38 -11.75 -15.64
N GLU A 8 -9.47 -11.65 -14.31
CA GLU A 8 -9.51 -12.84 -13.45
C GLU A 8 -10.87 -13.51 -13.67
N THR A 9 -10.87 -14.79 -14.03
CA THR A 9 -12.11 -15.56 -14.13
C THR A 9 -12.26 -16.41 -12.88
N VAL A 10 -13.40 -16.27 -12.20
CA VAL A 10 -13.69 -17.00 -10.96
C VAL A 10 -14.86 -17.95 -11.17
N SER A 11 -14.75 -19.15 -10.63
CA SER A 11 -15.84 -20.12 -10.56
C SER A 11 -16.05 -20.52 -9.11
N PHE A 12 -17.28 -20.41 -8.63
CA PHE A 12 -17.61 -20.62 -7.22
C PHE A 12 -18.25 -21.99 -6.95
N ASP A 13 -18.98 -22.53 -7.93
CA ASP A 13 -19.80 -23.73 -7.76
C ASP A 13 -19.66 -24.72 -8.94
N GLY A 14 -18.65 -24.51 -9.80
CA GLY A 14 -18.44 -25.31 -11.02
C GLY A 14 -19.48 -25.13 -12.12
N LYS A 15 -20.59 -24.42 -11.84
CA LYS A 15 -21.72 -24.21 -12.77
C LYS A 15 -21.55 -23.02 -13.71
N LYS A 16 -20.97 -21.92 -13.22
CA LYS A 16 -20.87 -20.66 -13.96
C LYS A 16 -19.57 -19.92 -13.61
N SER A 17 -18.94 -19.37 -14.64
CA SER A 17 -17.72 -18.56 -14.54
C SER A 17 -18.08 -17.07 -14.58
N TYR A 18 -17.43 -16.28 -13.73
CA TYR A 18 -17.60 -14.84 -13.65
C TYR A 18 -16.30 -14.15 -14.00
N ALA A 19 -16.34 -13.17 -14.90
CA ALA A 19 -15.20 -12.32 -15.18
C ALA A 19 -15.13 -11.17 -14.16
N LEU A 20 -13.95 -10.99 -13.58
CA LEU A 20 -13.62 -9.90 -12.68
C LEU A 20 -12.60 -8.96 -13.33
N ASP A 21 -12.66 -7.69 -12.95
CA ASP A 21 -11.66 -6.69 -13.30
C ASP A 21 -10.38 -6.80 -12.44
N ALA A 22 -9.41 -5.91 -12.70
CA ALA A 22 -8.13 -5.85 -11.99
C ALA A 22 -8.25 -5.57 -10.48
N TYR A 23 -9.41 -5.12 -10.02
CA TYR A 23 -9.75 -4.80 -8.63
C TYR A 23 -10.68 -5.86 -8.00
N GLY A 24 -11.00 -6.92 -8.74
CA GLY A 24 -11.85 -8.01 -8.30
C GLY A 24 -13.33 -7.63 -8.19
N PHE A 25 -13.81 -6.68 -8.98
CA PHE A 25 -15.24 -6.39 -9.16
C PHE A 25 -15.78 -7.09 -10.40
N LEU A 26 -17.08 -7.33 -10.43
CA LEU A 26 -17.72 -8.03 -11.53
C LEU A 26 -17.77 -7.16 -12.79
N ASP A 27 -17.28 -7.71 -13.91
CA ASP A 27 -17.28 -7.04 -15.21
C ASP A 27 -17.48 -8.08 -16.33
N PRO A 28 -18.57 -8.03 -17.12
CA PRO A 28 -19.76 -7.15 -17.02
C PRO A 28 -20.71 -7.41 -15.81
N PRO A 29 -21.41 -6.39 -15.28
CA PRO A 29 -22.31 -6.48 -14.12
C PRO A 29 -23.61 -7.29 -14.35
N GLU A 30 -23.96 -7.57 -15.61
CA GLU A 30 -25.10 -8.39 -16.02
C GLU A 30 -24.86 -9.88 -15.71
N GLN A 31 -23.61 -10.30 -15.50
CA GLN A 31 -23.29 -11.68 -15.14
C GLN A 31 -23.77 -12.06 -13.74
N TRP A 32 -24.11 -11.07 -12.91
CA TRP A 32 -24.42 -11.26 -11.50
C TRP A 32 -25.65 -12.13 -11.31
N ASP A 33 -25.55 -13.03 -10.34
CA ASP A 33 -26.64 -13.82 -9.82
C ASP A 33 -26.39 -14.10 -8.33
N GLU A 34 -27.33 -14.78 -7.70
CA GLU A 34 -27.24 -15.11 -6.28
C GLU A 34 -26.04 -16.02 -5.97
N SER A 35 -25.65 -16.89 -6.91
CA SER A 35 -24.48 -17.78 -6.76
C SER A 35 -23.16 -17.01 -6.77
N PHE A 36 -23.06 -15.95 -7.56
CA PHE A 36 -21.94 -15.02 -7.49
C PHE A 36 -21.87 -14.35 -6.11
N ALA A 37 -23.00 -13.84 -5.62
CA ALA A 37 -23.04 -13.14 -4.33
C ALA A 37 -22.60 -14.06 -3.18
N ASP A 38 -23.11 -15.30 -3.12
CA ASP A 38 -22.71 -16.28 -2.12
C ASP A 38 -21.22 -16.69 -2.24
N GLY A 39 -20.75 -16.88 -3.47
CA GLY A 39 -19.34 -17.22 -3.72
C GLY A 39 -18.39 -16.09 -3.31
N MET A 40 -18.75 -14.86 -3.64
CA MET A 40 -17.99 -13.67 -3.29
C MET A 40 -18.03 -13.39 -1.79
N ALA A 41 -19.17 -13.61 -1.13
CA ALA A 41 -19.31 -13.48 0.32
C ALA A 41 -18.30 -14.36 1.07
N LYS A 42 -18.14 -15.62 0.64
CA LYS A 42 -17.14 -16.55 1.21
C LYS A 42 -15.71 -16.04 1.03
N ARG A 43 -15.37 -15.46 -0.13
CA ARG A 43 -14.04 -14.86 -0.38
C ARG A 43 -13.76 -13.63 0.47
N LEU A 44 -14.81 -12.88 0.82
CA LEU A 44 -14.72 -11.66 1.63
C LEU A 44 -14.83 -11.92 3.14
N GLY A 45 -14.76 -13.18 3.57
CA GLY A 45 -14.74 -13.56 4.99
C GLY A 45 -16.13 -13.78 5.61
N ILE A 46 -17.19 -13.80 4.81
CA ILE A 46 -18.55 -14.15 5.25
C ILE A 46 -18.74 -15.66 5.05
N HIS A 47 -18.17 -16.46 5.94
CA HIS A 47 -18.21 -17.93 5.84
C HIS A 47 -19.54 -18.54 6.30
N GLY A 48 -20.33 -17.82 7.10
CA GLY A 48 -21.65 -18.26 7.59
C GLY A 48 -22.79 -18.20 6.56
N GLY A 49 -22.50 -17.77 5.33
CA GLY A 49 -23.50 -17.50 4.31
C GLY A 49 -24.13 -16.11 4.45
N LEU A 50 -24.79 -15.66 3.37
CA LEU A 50 -25.52 -14.39 3.38
C LEU A 50 -26.87 -14.59 4.08
N THR A 51 -27.06 -13.90 5.21
CA THR A 51 -28.36 -13.86 5.91
C THR A 51 -29.35 -12.97 5.17
N GLU A 52 -30.64 -13.02 5.53
CA GLU A 52 -31.68 -12.15 4.96
C GLU A 52 -31.35 -10.64 5.09
N GLU A 53 -30.69 -10.23 6.17
CA GLU A 53 -30.22 -8.84 6.32
C GLU A 53 -29.18 -8.46 5.26
N HIS A 54 -28.27 -9.39 4.91
CA HIS A 54 -27.32 -9.16 3.84
C HIS A 54 -28.03 -9.09 2.49
N TRP A 55 -28.93 -10.03 2.23
CA TRP A 55 -29.69 -10.08 0.97
C TRP A 55 -30.53 -8.83 0.75
N SER A 56 -31.24 -8.37 1.79
CA SER A 56 -32.01 -7.12 1.73
C SER A 56 -31.14 -5.94 1.32
N PHE A 57 -29.98 -5.79 1.95
CA PHE A 57 -29.05 -4.70 1.66
C PHE A 57 -28.42 -4.81 0.27
N ILE A 58 -28.01 -6.02 -0.14
CA ILE A 58 -27.43 -6.30 -1.47
C ILE A 58 -28.44 -6.01 -2.58
N ARG A 59 -29.69 -6.47 -2.42
CA ARG A 59 -30.76 -6.25 -3.39
C ARG A 59 -31.11 -4.77 -3.49
N TYR A 60 -31.16 -4.05 -2.36
CA TYR A 60 -31.35 -2.59 -2.34
C TYR A 60 -30.27 -1.87 -3.16
N LEU A 61 -28.98 -2.20 -2.94
CA LEU A 61 -27.89 -1.59 -3.71
C LEU A 61 -27.98 -1.90 -5.20
N ARG A 62 -28.32 -3.15 -5.53
CA ARG A 62 -28.44 -3.58 -6.93
C ARG A 62 -29.63 -2.93 -7.63
N GLU A 63 -30.75 -2.77 -6.93
CA GLU A 63 -31.92 -2.08 -7.45
C GLU A 63 -31.62 -0.61 -7.74
N LYS A 64 -30.95 0.09 -6.82
CA LYS A 64 -30.50 1.47 -7.02
C LYS A 64 -29.55 1.59 -8.21
N PHE A 65 -28.59 0.67 -8.33
CA PHE A 65 -27.66 0.63 -9.44
C PHE A 65 -28.37 0.41 -10.79
N LEU A 66 -29.32 -0.52 -10.88
CA LEU A 66 -30.01 -0.86 -12.12
C LEU A 66 -31.11 0.14 -12.53
N LYS A 67 -31.82 0.72 -11.56
CA LYS A 67 -32.96 1.62 -11.83
C LYS A 67 -32.57 3.09 -11.89
N GLU A 68 -31.74 3.52 -10.96
CA GLU A 68 -31.41 4.93 -10.78
C GLU A 68 -30.04 5.26 -11.38
N GLU A 69 -29.26 4.25 -11.78
CA GLU A 69 -27.86 4.42 -12.17
C GLU A 69 -27.10 5.24 -11.11
N THR A 70 -27.42 5.00 -9.83
CA THR A 70 -26.74 5.61 -8.69
C THR A 70 -26.40 4.56 -7.64
N VAL A 71 -25.36 4.84 -6.86
CA VAL A 71 -25.07 4.09 -5.63
C VAL A 71 -25.15 5.06 -4.45
N PRO A 72 -26.01 4.79 -3.46
CA PRO A 72 -26.18 5.70 -2.33
C PRO A 72 -24.92 5.76 -1.48
N VAL A 73 -24.71 6.88 -0.79
CA VAL A 73 -23.67 6.99 0.24
C VAL A 73 -24.01 6.11 1.45
N VAL A 74 -22.99 5.68 2.19
CA VAL A 74 -23.17 4.73 3.32
C VAL A 74 -24.21 5.19 4.33
N VAL A 75 -24.26 6.48 4.65
CA VAL A 75 -25.22 7.05 5.63
C VAL A 75 -26.66 6.94 5.13
N THR A 76 -26.90 7.28 3.86
CA THR A 76 -28.23 7.17 3.23
C THR A 76 -28.64 5.71 3.08
N ALA A 77 -27.73 4.85 2.63
CA ALA A 77 -27.99 3.41 2.52
C ALA A 77 -28.34 2.80 3.89
N CYS A 78 -27.63 3.20 4.95
CA CYS A 78 -27.94 2.79 6.33
C CYS A 78 -29.31 3.29 6.78
N ALA A 79 -29.65 4.54 6.52
CA ALA A 79 -30.92 5.14 6.89
C ALA A 79 -32.10 4.44 6.20
N ASP A 80 -32.01 4.22 4.89
CA ASP A 80 -33.06 3.59 4.08
C ASP A 80 -33.31 2.14 4.49
N ASN A 81 -32.24 1.40 4.81
CA ASN A 81 -32.33 0.02 5.25
C ASN A 81 -32.60 -0.11 6.77
N LYS A 82 -32.70 1.00 7.50
CA LYS A 82 -32.84 1.04 8.97
C LYS A 82 -31.74 0.28 9.71
N ILE A 83 -30.53 0.28 9.15
CA ILE A 83 -29.34 -0.37 9.71
C ILE A 83 -28.42 0.69 10.32
N ARG A 84 -27.89 0.45 11.52
CA ARG A 84 -26.84 1.31 12.09
C ARG A 84 -25.47 0.98 11.52
N LEU A 85 -24.57 1.95 11.43
CA LEU A 85 -23.20 1.76 10.90
C LEU A 85 -22.43 0.62 11.60
N GLY A 86 -22.58 0.48 12.93
CA GLY A 86 -21.97 -0.62 13.67
C GLY A 86 -22.49 -2.00 13.23
N ARG A 87 -23.79 -2.11 12.91
CA ARG A 87 -24.39 -3.34 12.38
C ARG A 87 -23.92 -3.60 10.95
N LEU A 88 -23.80 -2.58 10.12
CA LEU A 88 -23.25 -2.71 8.77
C LEU A 88 -21.84 -3.31 8.78
N ARG A 89 -20.97 -2.88 9.71
CA ARG A 89 -19.61 -3.44 9.89
C ARG A 89 -19.61 -4.90 10.33
N GLN A 90 -20.63 -5.33 11.08
CA GLN A 90 -20.80 -6.74 11.45
C GLN A 90 -21.27 -7.59 10.28
N LEU A 91 -22.18 -7.06 9.45
CA LEU A 91 -22.68 -7.74 8.26
C LEU A 91 -21.60 -7.82 7.17
N PHE A 92 -20.89 -6.72 6.92
CA PHE A 92 -19.85 -6.64 5.90
C PHE A 92 -18.51 -6.25 6.55
N PRO A 93 -17.71 -7.23 7.02
CA PRO A 93 -16.41 -6.97 7.66
C PRO A 93 -15.43 -6.19 6.77
N THR A 94 -15.53 -6.37 5.45
CA THR A 94 -14.72 -5.66 4.45
C THR A 94 -15.22 -4.24 4.13
N GLY A 95 -16.34 -3.82 4.73
CA GLY A 95 -16.92 -2.49 4.58
C GLY A 95 -17.96 -2.37 3.45
N TYR A 96 -18.51 -1.17 3.29
CA TYR A 96 -19.62 -0.88 2.37
C TYR A 96 -19.23 -1.06 0.89
N HIS A 97 -18.14 -0.42 0.44
CA HIS A 97 -17.74 -0.47 -0.97
C HIS A 97 -17.09 -1.81 -1.35
N ARG A 98 -16.13 -2.30 -0.55
CA ARG A 98 -15.42 -3.56 -0.86
C ARG A 98 -16.18 -4.82 -0.47
N GLY A 99 -17.12 -4.71 0.46
CA GLY A 99 -18.03 -5.78 0.85
C GLY A 99 -19.33 -5.67 0.07
N ALA A 100 -20.24 -4.84 0.56
CA ALA A 100 -21.62 -4.79 0.07
C ALA A 100 -21.71 -4.48 -1.43
N CYS A 101 -21.05 -3.42 -1.93
CA CYS A 101 -21.14 -3.05 -3.34
C CYS A 101 -20.48 -4.09 -4.27
N LYS A 102 -19.37 -4.69 -3.84
CA LYS A 102 -18.70 -5.78 -4.56
C LYS A 102 -19.58 -7.02 -4.65
N ILE A 103 -20.21 -7.43 -3.55
CA ILE A 103 -21.13 -8.58 -3.51
C ILE A 103 -22.38 -8.29 -4.34
N ALA A 104 -22.87 -7.05 -4.36
CA ALA A 104 -23.99 -6.62 -5.20
C ALA A 104 -23.70 -6.59 -6.71
N GLY A 105 -22.45 -6.80 -7.11
CA GLY A 105 -22.05 -6.86 -8.52
C GLY A 105 -22.02 -5.51 -9.21
N ILE A 106 -21.80 -4.43 -8.45
CA ILE A 106 -21.58 -3.09 -9.01
C ILE A 106 -20.16 -3.06 -9.61
N ASN A 107 -20.03 -2.60 -10.86
CA ASN A 107 -18.75 -2.53 -11.54
C ASN A 107 -17.87 -1.39 -10.99
N TYR A 108 -16.56 -1.59 -11.00
CA TYR A 108 -15.61 -0.61 -10.48
C TYR A 108 -15.65 0.72 -11.25
N GLN A 109 -15.76 0.64 -12.58
CA GLN A 109 -15.79 1.80 -13.47
C GLN A 109 -16.94 2.76 -13.11
N PHE A 110 -18.15 2.23 -12.89
CA PHE A 110 -19.28 3.04 -12.48
C PHE A 110 -19.06 3.72 -11.13
N MET A 111 -18.51 3.02 -10.15
CA MET A 111 -18.23 3.64 -8.84
C MET A 111 -17.17 4.74 -8.96
N TYR A 112 -16.17 4.56 -9.84
CA TYR A 112 -15.15 5.57 -10.13
C TYR A 112 -15.77 6.81 -10.77
N ASP A 113 -16.59 6.63 -11.80
CA ASP A 113 -17.21 7.72 -12.56
C ASP A 113 -18.23 8.51 -11.72
N THR A 114 -18.92 7.85 -10.79
CA THR A 114 -19.87 8.49 -9.86
C THR A 114 -19.21 9.16 -8.65
N ASN A 115 -17.87 9.13 -8.57
CA ASN A 115 -17.06 9.82 -7.55
C ASN A 115 -17.40 9.44 -6.09
N ILE A 116 -17.96 8.24 -5.89
CA ILE A 116 -18.37 7.70 -4.59
C ILE A 116 -17.15 7.30 -3.72
N TRP A 117 -15.95 7.25 -4.32
CA TRP A 117 -14.66 6.87 -3.68
C TRP A 117 -14.05 7.92 -2.76
N LEU A 118 -14.65 9.10 -2.58
CA LEU A 118 -14.11 10.18 -1.75
C LEU A 118 -14.48 10.08 -0.26
N THR A 119 -14.71 8.88 0.25
CA THR A 119 -14.77 8.64 1.70
C THR A 119 -13.61 7.75 2.12
N TYR A 120 -12.91 8.19 3.18
CA TYR A 120 -11.72 7.62 3.83
C TYR A 120 -11.72 6.08 3.98
N GLU A 121 -12.89 5.44 3.96
CA GLU A 121 -13.08 3.99 4.09
C GLU A 121 -12.91 3.18 2.77
N SER A 122 -12.83 3.84 1.61
CA SER A 122 -12.75 3.18 0.29
C SER A 122 -11.39 3.27 -0.40
N CYS A 123 -10.43 4.03 0.12
CA CYS A 123 -9.04 4.04 -0.36
C CYS A 123 -8.55 2.60 -0.52
N PRO A 124 -8.34 2.05 -1.77
CA PRO A 124 -8.08 0.63 -2.05
C PRO A 124 -7.22 0.06 -0.94
N ALA A 125 -7.49 -1.15 -0.44
CA ALA A 125 -6.54 -1.79 0.47
C ALA A 125 -5.26 -1.72 -0.33
N LEU A 126 -4.33 -0.86 0.09
CA LEU A 126 -3.17 -0.53 -0.72
C LEU A 126 -2.61 -1.92 -0.97
N LYS A 127 -2.75 -2.46 -2.19
CA LYS A 127 -2.00 -3.65 -2.59
C LYS A 127 -0.64 -3.29 -2.10
N ALA A 128 -0.09 -4.04 -1.12
CA ALA A 128 1.05 -3.56 -0.36
C ALA A 128 2.03 -2.99 -1.39
N GLU A 129 2.10 -1.65 -1.49
CA GLU A 129 2.84 -0.99 -2.59
C GLU A 129 4.29 -1.53 -2.61
N HIS A 130 4.64 -1.96 -1.41
CA HIS A 130 5.82 -2.57 -0.89
C HIS A 130 5.65 -4.09 -0.82
N GLU A 131 5.98 -4.80 -1.90
CA GLU A 131 6.25 -6.23 -1.79
C GLU A 131 7.52 -6.42 -0.95
N LEU A 132 7.41 -7.21 0.12
CA LEU A 132 8.56 -7.53 0.98
C LEU A 132 9.18 -8.88 0.60
N THR A 133 10.46 -9.01 0.90
CA THR A 133 11.18 -10.28 0.93
C THR A 133 10.79 -11.06 2.20
N PRO A 134 10.99 -12.38 2.25
CA PRO A 134 10.78 -13.17 3.48
C PRO A 134 11.56 -12.63 4.70
N THR A 135 12.66 -11.91 4.44
CA THR A 135 13.50 -11.23 5.44
C THR A 135 13.01 -9.85 5.87
N GLY A 136 11.89 -9.38 5.30
CA GLY A 136 11.22 -8.11 5.63
C GLY A 136 11.75 -6.86 4.91
N PHE A 137 12.59 -7.02 3.87
CA PHE A 137 13.09 -5.88 3.07
C PHE A 137 12.24 -5.64 1.83
N LEU A 138 12.12 -4.38 1.41
CA LEU A 138 11.44 -3.99 0.18
C LEU A 138 12.06 -4.66 -1.05
N ARG A 139 11.24 -5.29 -1.90
CA ARG A 139 11.70 -5.93 -3.14
C ARG A 139 12.13 -4.92 -4.21
N ASP A 140 11.40 -3.82 -4.32
CA ASP A 140 11.66 -2.76 -5.28
C ASP A 140 12.07 -1.46 -4.56
N PHE A 141 13.35 -1.11 -4.66
CA PHE A 141 13.91 0.09 -4.04
C PHE A 141 13.27 1.39 -4.58
N GLY A 142 12.81 1.39 -5.83
CA GLY A 142 12.19 2.54 -6.48
C GLY A 142 10.79 2.85 -5.94
N LYS A 143 10.16 1.90 -5.25
CA LYS A 143 8.83 2.05 -4.64
C LYS A 143 8.87 2.51 -3.18
N TRP A 144 10.06 2.80 -2.64
CA TRP A 144 10.14 3.31 -1.28
C TRP A 144 9.54 4.72 -1.19
N ASN A 145 8.67 4.95 -0.21
CA ASN A 145 8.12 6.26 0.13
C ASN A 145 8.12 6.48 1.66
N GLU A 146 7.85 7.70 2.11
CA GLU A 146 7.82 8.01 3.54
C GLU A 146 6.73 7.20 4.27
N ARG A 147 5.61 6.93 3.60
CA ARG A 147 4.51 6.09 4.10
C ARG A 147 4.95 4.65 4.39
N PHE A 148 5.86 4.08 3.60
CA PHE A 148 6.46 2.78 3.88
C PHE A 148 7.20 2.78 5.20
N ALA A 149 8.00 3.83 5.45
CA ALA A 149 8.78 3.94 6.66
C ALA A 149 7.88 4.02 7.90
N GLU A 150 6.78 4.76 7.82
CA GLU A 150 5.77 4.84 8.88
C GLU A 150 5.06 3.51 9.12
N ILE A 151 4.66 2.80 8.07
CA ILE A 151 4.05 1.46 8.18
C ILE A 151 4.99 0.48 8.89
N MET A 152 6.28 0.51 8.54
CA MET A 152 7.28 -0.34 9.18
C MET A 152 7.53 0.04 10.64
N ALA A 153 7.49 1.34 10.97
CA ALA A 153 7.66 1.84 12.34
C ALA A 153 6.51 1.41 13.26
N GLY A 154 5.26 1.41 12.75
CA GLY A 154 4.09 0.96 13.51
C GLY A 154 4.16 -0.50 13.96
N GLY A 155 4.91 -1.36 13.23
CA GLY A 155 5.08 -2.77 13.58
C GLY A 155 6.03 -3.06 14.74
N TRP A 156 6.84 -2.09 15.18
CA TRP A 156 7.92 -2.31 16.18
C TRP A 156 7.74 -1.53 17.47
N GLY A 157 6.51 -1.14 17.79
CA GLY A 157 6.22 -0.51 19.08
C GLY A 157 6.71 0.93 19.19
N LEU A 158 6.75 1.67 18.07
CA LEU A 158 6.83 3.14 18.06
C LEU A 158 5.42 3.72 17.85
N PRO A 159 4.58 3.80 18.91
CA PRO A 159 3.19 4.26 18.80
C PRO A 159 3.09 5.73 18.39
N GLU A 160 4.13 6.53 18.66
CA GLU A 160 4.21 7.96 18.28
C GLU A 160 4.78 8.19 16.86
N GLY A 161 5.15 7.11 16.16
CA GLY A 161 5.73 7.18 14.82
C GLY A 161 7.23 7.52 14.79
N LEU A 162 7.75 7.82 13.59
CA LEU A 162 9.15 8.15 13.38
C LEU A 162 9.44 9.62 13.75
N THR A 163 10.23 9.82 14.80
CA THR A 163 10.69 11.18 15.16
C THR A 163 11.71 11.73 14.16
N THR A 164 11.99 13.04 14.22
CA THR A 164 13.00 13.71 13.37
C THR A 164 14.37 13.02 13.39
N ARG A 165 14.78 12.48 14.54
CA ARG A 165 16.05 11.75 14.68
C ARG A 165 16.04 10.42 13.90
N HIS A 166 14.92 9.72 13.86
CA HIS A 166 14.78 8.52 13.03
C HIS A 166 14.89 8.86 11.54
N TRP A 167 14.24 9.94 11.11
CA TRP A 167 14.27 10.40 9.73
C TRP A 167 15.67 10.80 9.26
N ALA A 168 16.47 11.44 10.13
CA ALA A 168 17.86 11.79 9.82
C ALA A 168 18.67 10.54 9.45
N VAL A 169 18.59 9.49 10.27
CA VAL A 169 19.26 8.21 10.03
C VAL A 169 18.75 7.55 8.75
N ILE A 170 17.44 7.46 8.56
CA ILE A 170 16.83 6.81 7.38
C ILE A 170 17.25 7.53 6.09
N ARG A 171 17.19 8.86 6.06
CA ARG A 171 17.58 9.68 4.90
C ARG A 171 19.07 9.53 4.60
N TYR A 172 19.92 9.60 5.63
CA TYR A 172 21.36 9.36 5.49
C TYR A 172 21.67 7.99 4.86
N LEU A 173 21.04 6.91 5.36
CA LEU A 173 21.21 5.57 4.79
C LEU A 173 20.83 5.50 3.31
N ARG A 174 19.76 6.19 2.92
CA ARG A 174 19.28 6.23 1.53
C ARG A 174 20.19 7.06 0.64
N ASP A 175 20.70 8.17 1.14
CA ASP A 175 21.64 9.03 0.43
C ASP A 175 22.96 8.29 0.19
N CYS A 176 23.52 7.66 1.23
CA CYS A 176 24.71 6.81 1.10
C CYS A 176 24.49 5.68 0.10
N TYR A 177 23.34 5.02 0.14
CA TYR A 177 23.04 3.94 -0.79
C TYR A 177 22.87 4.43 -2.24
N ARG A 178 22.27 5.62 -2.44
CA ARG A 178 22.15 6.23 -3.77
C ARG A 178 23.51 6.60 -4.36
N ASP A 179 24.42 7.10 -3.53
CA ASP A 179 25.70 7.65 -3.99
C ASP A 179 26.77 6.56 -4.15
N THR A 180 26.84 5.63 -3.20
CA THR A 180 27.90 4.60 -3.15
C THR A 180 27.42 3.21 -3.60
N GLY A 181 26.12 2.96 -3.60
CA GLY A 181 25.54 1.62 -3.80
C GLY A 181 25.79 0.66 -2.64
N ASN A 182 26.37 1.14 -1.54
CA ASN A 182 26.70 0.36 -0.35
C ASN A 182 25.93 0.87 0.87
N ILE A 183 25.69 -0.04 1.81
CA ILE A 183 25.09 0.27 3.11
C ILE A 183 26.23 0.72 4.03
N PRO A 184 26.20 1.94 4.59
CA PRO A 184 27.23 2.37 5.53
C PRO A 184 27.21 1.50 6.79
N THR A 185 28.29 1.51 7.54
CA THR A 185 28.39 0.79 8.82
C THR A 185 27.65 1.54 9.93
N VAL A 186 27.42 0.86 11.06
CA VAL A 186 26.81 1.46 12.26
C VAL A 186 27.61 2.69 12.70
N HIS A 187 28.94 2.56 12.76
CA HIS A 187 29.84 3.62 13.22
C HIS A 187 29.85 4.83 12.28
N GLU A 188 29.82 4.62 10.96
CA GLU A 188 29.73 5.71 9.99
C GLU A 188 28.40 6.47 10.11
N THR A 189 27.31 5.75 10.36
CA THR A 189 25.98 6.35 10.55
C THR A 189 25.89 7.14 11.85
N CYS A 190 26.43 6.61 12.95
CA CYS A 190 26.55 7.30 14.22
C CYS A 190 27.38 8.59 14.08
N LYS A 191 28.55 8.50 13.42
CA LYS A 191 29.43 9.66 13.21
C LYS A 191 28.78 10.74 12.34
N ALA A 192 28.03 10.37 11.31
CA ALA A 192 27.40 11.32 10.39
C ALA A 192 26.14 11.99 10.96
N ASN A 193 25.44 11.33 11.89
CA ASN A 193 24.22 11.87 12.51
C ASN A 193 24.47 12.44 13.92
N GLU A 194 25.74 12.47 14.36
CA GLU A 194 26.14 12.85 15.72
C GLU A 194 25.32 12.10 16.78
N LEU A 195 25.20 10.78 16.59
CA LEU A 195 24.46 9.89 17.48
C LEU A 195 25.41 8.94 18.20
N GLU A 196 25.21 8.79 19.50
CA GLU A 196 25.86 7.73 20.26
C GLU A 196 25.26 6.36 19.95
N LEU A 197 26.04 5.29 20.14
CA LEU A 197 25.58 3.93 19.85
C LEU A 197 24.34 3.55 20.68
N GLU A 198 24.27 4.02 21.92
CA GLU A 198 23.14 3.76 22.81
C GLU A 198 21.88 4.54 22.39
N GLU A 199 22.05 5.78 21.90
CA GLU A 199 20.95 6.55 21.33
C GLU A 199 20.40 5.87 20.07
N LEU A 200 21.26 5.34 19.20
CA LEU A 200 20.82 4.61 18.02
C LEU A 200 20.03 3.35 18.39
N ARG A 201 20.42 2.63 19.45
CA ARG A 201 19.70 1.46 19.95
C ARG A 201 18.37 1.82 20.59
N SER A 202 18.31 2.97 21.26
CA SER A 202 17.07 3.53 21.82
C SER A 202 16.09 3.92 20.72
N LEU A 203 16.58 4.56 19.65
CA LEU A 203 15.79 4.92 18.47
C LEU A 203 15.31 3.69 17.69
N PHE A 204 16.17 2.69 17.52
CA PHE A 204 15.82 1.47 16.79
C PHE A 204 15.94 0.24 17.71
N PRO A 205 14.85 -0.18 18.40
CA PRO A 205 14.87 -1.33 19.31
C PRO A 205 15.30 -2.65 18.65
N GLU A 206 14.99 -2.82 17.36
CA GLU A 206 15.41 -3.95 16.52
C GLU A 206 16.89 -3.86 16.06
N GLY A 207 17.59 -2.78 16.42
CA GLY A 207 18.98 -2.51 16.06
C GLY A 207 19.16 -2.02 14.62
N TYR A 208 20.42 -1.76 14.24
CA TYR A 208 20.75 -1.10 12.98
C TYR A 208 20.34 -1.88 11.71
N ARG A 209 20.62 -3.18 11.65
CA ARG A 209 20.37 -3.99 10.44
C ARG A 209 18.89 -4.36 10.27
N ARG A 210 18.23 -4.77 11.34
CA ARG A 210 16.82 -5.18 11.31
C ARG A 210 15.86 -4.00 11.44
N GLY A 211 16.31 -2.92 12.08
CA GLY A 211 15.59 -1.66 12.24
C GLY A 211 15.88 -0.67 11.11
N ALA A 212 16.91 0.15 11.28
CA ALA A 212 17.22 1.30 10.42
C ALA A 212 17.42 0.92 8.94
N CYS A 213 18.23 -0.12 8.65
CA CYS A 213 18.44 -0.57 7.29
C CYS A 213 17.15 -1.12 6.67
N ARG A 214 16.34 -1.86 7.42
CA ARG A 214 15.11 -2.43 6.85
C ARG A 214 14.08 -1.33 6.50
N ILE A 215 13.97 -0.29 7.32
CA ILE A 215 13.14 0.88 7.04
C ILE A 215 13.67 1.67 5.84
N ALA A 216 14.99 1.91 5.76
CA ALA A 216 15.62 2.60 4.64
C ALA A 216 15.59 1.77 3.33
N ALA A 217 15.36 0.46 3.47
CA ALA A 217 15.31 -0.56 2.43
C ALA A 217 16.53 -0.66 1.47
N PRO A 218 17.78 -0.38 1.86
CA PRO A 218 18.90 -0.58 0.96
C PRO A 218 19.15 -2.08 0.81
N ARG A 219 19.23 -2.55 -0.44
CA ARG A 219 19.37 -3.98 -0.74
C ARG A 219 20.86 -4.33 -0.77
N ALA A 220 21.26 -5.27 0.09
CA ALA A 220 22.54 -5.97 -0.10
C ALA A 220 22.41 -6.88 -1.33
N GLY A 221 22.86 -6.42 -2.50
CA GLY A 221 23.00 -7.25 -3.69
C GLY A 221 22.03 -6.95 -4.84
N ARG A 222 22.28 -5.85 -5.54
CA ARG A 222 22.52 -5.84 -7.00
C ARG A 222 23.02 -4.43 -7.34
N ARG A 223 24.23 -4.37 -7.88
CA ARG A 223 24.85 -3.14 -8.39
C ARG A 223 23.83 -2.43 -9.29
N PRO A 224 23.36 -1.20 -8.99
CA PRO A 224 22.57 -0.47 -9.96
C PRO A 224 23.42 -0.33 -11.22
N ALA A 225 22.83 -0.63 -12.39
CA ALA A 225 23.50 -0.37 -13.66
C ALA A 225 23.84 1.13 -13.68
N ARG A 226 25.14 1.45 -13.78
CA ARG A 226 25.57 2.85 -13.95
C ARG A 226 24.76 3.43 -15.11
N PRO A 227 24.11 4.60 -14.96
CA PRO A 227 23.70 5.34 -16.15
C PRO A 227 24.97 5.54 -16.98
N ARG A 228 24.92 5.18 -18.28
CA ARG A 228 25.98 5.51 -19.23
C ARG A 228 26.18 7.03 -19.09
N ARG A 229 27.33 7.45 -18.55
CA ARG A 229 27.73 8.85 -18.64
C ARG A 229 27.72 9.18 -20.13
N ALA A 230 26.77 10.01 -20.55
CA ALA A 230 26.89 10.74 -21.78
C ALA A 230 28.23 11.48 -21.74
N GLY A 231 28.99 11.36 -22.83
CA GLY A 231 30.33 11.89 -22.95
C GLY A 231 30.39 13.35 -22.51
N GLY A 232 31.34 13.64 -21.63
CA GLY A 232 31.59 14.97 -21.12
C GLY A 232 32.98 14.99 -20.50
N SER A 233 33.98 15.15 -21.37
CA SER A 233 35.35 15.45 -20.98
C SER A 233 35.38 16.71 -20.13
N ARG A 234 35.73 16.60 -18.85
CA ARG A 234 36.35 17.73 -18.13
C ARG A 234 37.48 17.21 -17.26
N SER A 235 38.68 17.47 -17.76
CA SER A 235 39.92 17.54 -17.02
C SER A 235 39.73 18.31 -15.71
N TRP A 236 40.16 17.73 -14.59
CA TRP A 236 40.39 18.45 -13.35
C TRP A 236 41.82 18.15 -12.91
N SER A 237 42.75 18.93 -13.46
CA SER A 237 44.09 19.08 -12.90
C SER A 237 43.98 19.77 -11.54
N SER A 238 44.31 19.04 -10.48
CA SER A 238 45.01 19.50 -9.27
C SER A 238 44.74 20.95 -8.79
N ILE A 239 43.79 21.13 -7.88
CA ILE A 239 43.87 22.22 -6.89
C ILE A 239 44.75 21.72 -5.74
N ARG A 240 46.00 22.20 -5.75
CA ARG A 240 46.98 22.01 -4.68
C ARG A 240 46.72 23.09 -3.63
N ILE A 241 46.29 22.67 -2.44
CA ILE A 241 46.12 23.53 -1.26
C ILE A 241 47.53 24.02 -0.87
N ARG A 242 47.76 25.34 -0.94
CA ARG A 242 48.94 25.98 -0.33
C ARG A 242 48.67 26.20 1.16
N SER A 243 49.34 25.43 2.00
CA SER A 243 49.53 25.72 3.42
C SER A 243 50.54 26.87 3.56
N GLY A 244 50.05 28.05 3.95
CA GLY A 244 50.90 29.17 4.36
C GLY A 244 51.34 28.99 5.80
N ARG A 245 52.57 28.52 6.00
CA ARG A 245 53.38 28.75 7.21
C ARG A 245 54.31 29.93 6.87
N ASN A 246 54.26 31.01 7.63
CA ASN A 246 55.43 31.86 7.80
C ASN A 246 55.44 32.46 9.20
N GLY A 247 56.45 32.08 9.97
CA GLY A 247 56.94 32.84 11.11
C GLY A 247 58.27 33.47 10.70
N GLY A 248 58.49 34.69 11.17
CA GLY A 248 59.66 35.53 10.90
C GLY A 248 59.37 36.93 11.41
#